data_AF-A0A1Z5TPP6-F1
#
_entry.id   AF-A0A1Z5TPP6-F1
#
_cell.length_a   1.000
_cell.length_b   1.000
_cell.length_c   1.000
_cell.angle_alpha   90.00
_cell.angle_beta   90.00
_cell.angle_gamma   90.00
#
_symmetry.space_group_name_H-M   'P 1'
#
loop_
_entity.id
_entity.type
_entity.pdbx_description
1 polymer ?
#
loop_
_entity_poly.entity_id
_entity_poly.type
_entity_poly.pdbx_seq_one_letter_code
_entity_poly.pdbx_strand_id
1 'polypeptide(L)'
;MVQITSCFLALSLLFSYTQAANDTLSSCPQVWSSIASDLKRNFAGCNNLARSAVRFAFHDSAGYSVKTPTYSPASGGADGSLLLSDEEVSRSDQNPLQGFRSFLLGKYNGYKDQDVSAADFVQVAGMIGVKACPGGPVVKTVVGREDNSDAAPDGLLPQAFGQRADYQTLIDLWADKGFSPRELAALIGAHSTSRAFAQQKNGIPTGGQQDSSPRVWDVKYYSQTQSQSPPRGVYRFQSDVNLANPETETGKAFSEFAQNPGTWAAEFSAAFYKLSIAGIPEDVAAGLTDCTAVVQAGKANNDQVKASNLFDCSFLTAVVTGGATGIGLMITQALVANGAKVYITSRRQEVLDNAIKLYNTGPGSIHALPGDVSSKDGCIKLAEEMKQKEPNGIQLLVNNAGIARDDNTKFSTNGQPDMTDPEAISQHFLKSEEKQWMDTFQTNVMGQYFMAMAFLPLLAKGREVVPGYSSSVVNVSSISGQMKGSSMGQFAYATSKGAFTHLSRMLGTTFAQSKVRVNVIAPGVFPSEMTTGGSNDQNKSEMDMTSANPAGRKGHDTDMAATILMLAGRGGTFYNEQIMYPDGGNTLVQPAFK
;
A
#
# COMPACT_ATOMS: atom_id res chain seq x y z
N MET A 1 -26.52 34.65 15.93
CA MET A 1 -25.59 34.43 17.06
C MET A 1 -25.70 32.99 17.61
N VAL A 2 -25.89 31.97 16.76
CA VAL A 2 -26.06 30.54 17.16
C VAL A 2 -25.17 29.59 16.32
N GLN A 3 -24.31 30.12 15.44
CA GLN A 3 -23.53 29.31 14.49
C GLN A 3 -22.01 29.29 14.75
N ILE A 4 -21.55 29.95 15.81
CA ILE A 4 -20.12 30.02 16.17
C ILE A 4 -19.75 28.98 17.24
N THR A 5 -20.72 28.45 17.99
CA THR A 5 -20.47 27.52 19.11
C THR A 5 -20.17 26.09 18.64
N SER A 6 -20.66 25.66 17.47
CA SER A 6 -20.47 24.29 16.96
C SER A 6 -19.07 24.02 16.39
N CYS A 7 -18.32 25.07 16.03
CA CYS A 7 -16.96 24.94 15.50
C CYS A 7 -15.93 24.72 16.61
N PHE A 8 -16.17 25.26 17.81
CA PHE A 8 -15.31 25.07 18.98
C PHE A 8 -15.40 23.65 19.56
N LEU A 9 -16.57 23.00 19.53
CA LEU A 9 -16.71 21.60 19.97
C LEU A 9 -15.98 20.61 19.03
N ALA A 10 -15.97 20.87 17.73
CA ALA A 10 -15.26 20.03 16.76
C ALA A 10 -13.74 20.18 16.89
N LEU A 11 -13.25 21.38 17.21
CA LEU A 11 -11.82 21.63 17.44
C LEU A 11 -11.34 21.00 18.76
N SER A 12 -12.15 21.01 19.82
CA SER A 12 -11.83 20.31 21.07
C SER A 12 -11.82 18.79 20.91
N LEU A 13 -12.70 18.21 20.09
CA LEU A 13 -12.71 16.77 19.78
C LEU A 13 -11.48 16.33 18.96
N LEU A 14 -10.96 17.19 18.08
CA LEU A 14 -9.72 16.95 17.33
C LEU A 14 -8.47 17.07 18.21
N PHE A 15 -8.48 17.97 19.20
CA PHE A 15 -7.44 18.03 20.24
C PHE A 15 -7.48 16.80 21.17
N SER A 16 -8.67 16.31 21.55
CA SER A 16 -8.79 15.08 22.36
C SER A 16 -8.33 13.81 21.62
N TYR A 17 -8.55 13.73 20.31
CA TYR A 17 -8.07 12.59 19.49
C TYR A 17 -6.56 12.59 19.27
N THR A 18 -5.95 13.77 19.12
CA THR A 18 -4.49 13.90 18.99
C THR A 18 -3.78 13.72 20.33
N GLN A 19 -4.43 14.08 21.44
CA GLN A 19 -3.93 13.83 22.78
C GLN A 19 -4.02 12.33 23.15
N ALA A 20 -5.10 11.63 22.80
CA ALA A 20 -5.21 10.17 22.98
C ALA A 20 -4.17 9.36 22.17
N ALA A 21 -3.80 9.84 20.97
CA ALA A 21 -2.74 9.22 20.18
C ALA A 21 -1.32 9.49 20.72
N ASN A 22 -1.12 10.61 21.44
CA ASN A 22 0.14 10.90 22.13
C ASN A 22 0.21 10.25 23.52
N ASP A 23 -0.91 10.04 24.21
CA ASP A 23 -0.98 9.39 25.52
C ASP A 23 -0.75 7.87 25.44
N THR A 24 -0.99 7.24 24.28
CA THR A 24 -0.67 5.81 24.07
C THR A 24 0.82 5.55 23.84
N LEU A 25 1.60 6.58 23.48
CA LEU A 25 3.07 6.52 23.47
C LEU A 25 3.67 6.88 24.84
N SER A 26 2.90 7.43 25.77
CA SER A 26 3.42 7.95 27.05
C SER A 26 3.42 6.92 28.20
N SER A 27 2.73 5.78 28.06
CA SER A 27 2.67 4.74 29.10
C SER A 27 3.73 3.64 28.96
N CYS A 28 4.16 3.30 27.75
CA CYS A 28 5.12 2.22 27.53
C CYS A 28 6.56 2.68 27.87
N PRO A 29 7.32 1.95 28.71
CA PRO A 29 8.68 2.33 29.05
C PRO A 29 9.59 2.47 27.81
N GLN A 30 10.38 3.54 27.76
CA GLN A 30 11.17 3.91 26.58
C GLN A 30 12.18 2.84 26.15
N VAL A 31 12.64 1.99 27.06
CA VAL A 31 13.49 0.83 26.75
C VAL A 31 12.88 -0.08 25.70
N TRP A 32 11.55 -0.25 25.70
CA TRP A 32 10.85 -1.12 24.76
C TRP A 32 10.87 -0.60 23.32
N SER A 33 10.96 0.72 23.12
CA SER A 33 11.21 1.32 21.80
C SER A 33 12.60 0.93 21.27
N SER A 34 13.60 0.88 22.15
CA SER A 34 14.97 0.50 21.81
C SER A 34 15.08 -1.00 21.50
N ILE A 35 14.49 -1.84 22.35
CA ILE A 35 14.40 -3.30 22.17
C ILE A 35 13.68 -3.60 20.86
N ALA A 36 12.52 -2.99 20.64
CA ALA A 36 11.74 -3.23 19.43
C ALA A 36 12.50 -2.83 18.17
N SER A 37 13.20 -1.68 18.20
CA SER A 37 14.07 -1.28 17.10
C SER A 37 15.20 -2.28 16.84
N ASP A 38 15.81 -2.85 17.88
CA ASP A 38 16.90 -3.80 17.72
C ASP A 38 16.40 -5.14 17.16
N LEU A 39 15.38 -5.72 17.77
CA LEU A 39 14.81 -6.99 17.30
C LEU A 39 14.28 -6.88 15.87
N LYS A 40 13.63 -5.77 15.49
CA LYS A 40 13.17 -5.53 14.11
C LYS A 40 14.29 -5.57 13.08
N ARG A 41 15.48 -5.02 13.40
CA ARG A 41 16.65 -5.12 12.50
C ARG A 41 17.10 -6.56 12.35
N ASN A 42 17.14 -7.30 13.46
CA ASN A 42 17.56 -8.71 13.45
C ASN A 42 16.55 -9.61 12.73
N PHE A 43 15.26 -9.24 12.69
CA PHE A 43 14.17 -10.06 12.12
C PHE A 43 13.79 -9.66 10.69
N ALA A 44 14.48 -8.67 10.11
CA ALA A 44 14.13 -8.07 8.82
C ALA A 44 13.91 -9.11 7.70
N GLY A 45 12.81 -8.93 6.96
CA GLY A 45 12.46 -9.76 5.81
C GLY A 45 11.91 -11.15 6.16
N CYS A 46 11.27 -11.30 7.32
CA CYS A 46 10.76 -12.59 7.83
C CYS A 46 11.84 -13.67 7.78
N ASN A 47 12.97 -13.45 8.43
CA ASN A 47 14.10 -14.39 8.40
C ASN A 47 13.93 -15.53 9.43
N ASN A 48 14.94 -16.39 9.59
CA ASN A 48 14.84 -17.52 10.52
C ASN A 48 14.71 -17.06 11.99
N LEU A 49 15.33 -15.94 12.36
CA LEU A 49 15.21 -15.39 13.71
C LEU A 49 13.79 -14.92 13.99
N ALA A 50 13.13 -14.27 13.02
CA ALA A 50 11.73 -13.87 13.14
C ALA A 50 10.82 -15.07 13.40
N ARG A 51 10.96 -16.14 12.59
CA ARG A 51 10.20 -17.39 12.74
C ARG A 51 10.46 -18.06 14.08
N SER A 52 11.73 -18.12 14.47
CA SER A 52 12.13 -18.69 15.77
C SER A 52 11.56 -17.89 16.92
N ALA A 53 11.47 -16.56 16.82
CA ALA A 53 10.86 -15.72 17.86
C ALA A 53 9.37 -16.04 18.07
N VAL A 54 8.59 -16.17 16.99
CA VAL A 54 7.17 -16.57 17.08
C VAL A 54 7.04 -17.94 17.75
N ARG A 55 7.85 -18.91 17.31
CA ARG A 55 7.85 -20.26 17.91
C ARG A 55 8.32 -20.25 19.37
N PHE A 56 9.32 -19.44 19.71
CA PHE A 56 9.87 -19.39 21.07
C PHE A 56 8.85 -18.83 22.05
N ALA A 57 8.17 -17.72 21.69
CA ALA A 57 7.08 -17.17 22.50
C ALA A 57 5.92 -18.16 22.69
N PHE A 58 5.58 -18.91 21.64
CA PHE A 58 4.63 -20.00 21.76
C PHE A 58 5.10 -21.08 22.74
N HIS A 59 6.34 -21.53 22.62
CA HIS A 59 6.86 -22.65 23.42
C HIS A 59 7.04 -22.29 24.90
N ASP A 60 7.37 -21.04 25.21
CA ASP A 60 7.37 -20.47 26.56
C ASP A 60 5.93 -20.53 27.14
N SER A 61 4.97 -19.91 26.45
CA SER A 61 3.58 -19.85 26.92
C SER A 61 2.82 -21.17 26.95
N ALA A 62 3.12 -22.08 26.02
CA ALA A 62 2.37 -23.32 25.87
C ALA A 62 2.72 -24.37 26.93
N GLY A 63 3.74 -24.14 27.78
CA GLY A 63 4.04 -24.96 28.95
C GLY A 63 3.01 -24.86 30.09
N TYR A 64 1.88 -24.20 29.89
CA TYR A 64 0.84 -23.94 30.90
C TYR A 64 -0.28 -25.00 30.95
N SER A 65 -0.94 -25.15 32.10
CA SER A 65 -2.19 -25.89 32.29
C SER A 65 -3.12 -25.10 33.20
N VAL A 66 -4.42 -25.03 32.90
CA VAL A 66 -5.40 -24.40 33.82
C VAL A 66 -5.54 -25.14 35.14
N LYS A 67 -4.96 -26.34 35.26
CA LYS A 67 -4.93 -27.14 36.49
C LYS A 67 -3.75 -26.78 37.40
N THR A 68 -2.74 -26.07 36.90
CA THR A 68 -1.63 -25.61 37.73
C THR A 68 -2.00 -24.33 38.47
N PRO A 69 -1.44 -24.06 39.67
CA PRO A 69 -1.60 -22.78 40.35
C PRO A 69 -1.19 -21.62 39.45
N THR A 70 -1.86 -20.47 39.57
CA THR A 70 -1.49 -19.20 38.90
C THR A 70 -0.71 -18.25 39.82
N TYR A 71 -0.32 -18.73 41.00
CA TYR A 71 0.49 -18.02 41.99
C TYR A 71 1.75 -18.82 42.33
N SER A 72 2.83 -18.13 42.70
CA SER A 72 4.13 -18.73 42.95
C SER A 72 4.09 -19.85 44.02
N PRO A 73 4.74 -21.01 43.80
CA PRO A 73 5.47 -21.39 42.58
C PRO A 73 4.49 -21.96 41.52
N ALA A 74 4.12 -21.12 40.56
CA ALA A 74 3.39 -21.51 39.37
C ALA A 74 4.41 -21.73 38.27
N SER A 75 4.59 -22.96 37.81
CA SER A 75 5.53 -23.28 36.73
C SER A 75 4.79 -23.32 35.40
N GLY A 76 5.22 -22.52 34.43
CA GLY A 76 4.74 -22.56 33.04
C GLY A 76 3.71 -21.49 32.70
N GLY A 77 3.73 -21.07 31.44
CA GLY A 77 2.97 -19.92 30.95
C GLY A 77 3.88 -18.90 30.31
N ALA A 78 3.38 -17.69 30.10
CA ALA A 78 4.20 -16.61 29.56
C ALA A 78 5.07 -16.00 30.66
N ASP A 79 6.06 -16.76 31.14
CA ASP A 79 6.85 -16.45 32.34
C ASP A 79 8.36 -16.38 32.10
N GLY A 80 8.81 -16.58 30.85
CA GLY A 80 10.22 -16.50 30.49
C GLY A 80 11.05 -17.72 30.90
N SER A 81 10.42 -18.76 31.45
CA SER A 81 11.08 -19.99 31.89
C SER A 81 11.90 -20.65 30.78
N LEU A 82 11.43 -20.63 29.53
CA LEU A 82 12.19 -21.20 28.41
C LEU A 82 13.50 -20.44 28.12
N LEU A 83 13.53 -19.14 28.42
CA LEU A 83 14.75 -18.33 28.30
C LEU A 83 15.69 -18.56 29.48
N LEU A 84 15.16 -18.71 30.69
CA LEU A 84 15.93 -18.73 31.94
C LEU A 84 16.35 -20.13 32.40
N SER A 85 15.52 -21.15 32.18
CA SER A 85 15.75 -22.53 32.63
C SER A 85 16.61 -23.33 31.65
N ASP A 86 17.79 -23.75 32.10
CA ASP A 86 18.63 -24.68 31.33
C ASP A 86 18.02 -26.08 31.23
N GLU A 87 17.23 -26.49 32.22
CA GLU A 87 16.51 -27.77 32.20
C GLU A 87 15.46 -27.76 31.09
N GLU A 88 14.62 -26.72 31.02
CA GLU A 88 13.51 -26.68 30.06
C GLU A 88 13.99 -26.69 28.61
N VAL A 89 14.95 -25.83 28.27
CA VAL A 89 15.44 -25.75 26.87
C VAL A 89 16.21 -27.01 26.43
N SER A 90 16.70 -27.80 27.39
CA SER A 90 17.41 -29.06 27.11
C SER A 90 16.47 -30.21 26.71
N ARG A 91 15.15 -30.03 26.88
CA ARG A 91 14.15 -31.04 26.53
C ARG A 91 14.11 -31.29 25.02
N SER A 92 13.75 -32.51 24.67
CA SER A 92 13.86 -33.00 23.28
C SER A 92 12.98 -32.26 22.27
N ASP A 93 11.85 -31.73 22.73
CA ASP A 93 10.89 -30.91 21.98
C ASP A 93 11.33 -29.45 21.82
N GLN A 94 12.23 -28.98 22.69
CA GLN A 94 12.84 -27.65 22.67
C GLN A 94 14.18 -27.60 21.93
N ASN A 95 14.86 -28.73 21.71
CA ASN A 95 16.18 -28.82 21.08
C ASN A 95 16.42 -27.87 19.88
N PRO A 96 15.50 -27.71 18.90
CA PRO A 96 15.72 -26.82 17.76
C PRO A 96 15.74 -25.32 18.11
N LEU A 97 15.38 -24.94 19.33
CA LEU A 97 15.31 -23.57 19.81
C LEU A 97 16.57 -23.13 20.58
N GLN A 98 17.49 -24.02 20.94
CA GLN A 98 18.69 -23.67 21.73
C GLN A 98 19.55 -22.57 21.08
N GLY A 99 19.71 -22.63 19.75
CA GLY A 99 20.42 -21.59 19.01
C GLY A 99 19.72 -20.23 19.06
N PHE A 100 18.38 -20.22 19.01
CA PHE A 100 17.61 -19.00 19.16
C PHE A 100 17.59 -18.50 20.61
N ARG A 101 17.51 -19.38 21.61
CA ARG A 101 17.67 -19.04 23.03
C ARG A 101 18.99 -18.32 23.25
N SER A 102 20.10 -18.85 22.74
CA SER A 102 21.42 -18.23 22.88
C SER A 102 21.46 -16.81 22.30
N PHE A 103 20.86 -16.61 21.13
CA PHE A 103 20.70 -15.29 20.53
C PHE A 103 19.83 -14.36 21.40
N LEU A 104 18.66 -14.84 21.83
CA LEU A 104 17.70 -14.05 22.59
C LEU A 104 18.23 -13.69 23.98
N LEU A 105 18.90 -14.62 24.66
CA LEU A 105 19.55 -14.42 25.95
C LEU A 105 20.68 -13.40 25.84
N GLY A 106 21.48 -13.46 24.77
CA GLY A 106 22.49 -12.46 24.47
C GLY A 106 21.89 -11.05 24.27
N LYS A 107 20.72 -10.96 23.64
CA LYS A 107 19.98 -9.71 23.50
C LYS A 107 19.40 -9.23 24.83
N TYR A 108 18.71 -10.11 25.55
CA TYR A 108 18.13 -9.84 26.87
C TYR A 108 19.18 -9.33 27.86
N ASN A 109 20.36 -9.95 27.92
CA ASN A 109 21.47 -9.54 28.79
C ASN A 109 21.93 -8.09 28.56
N GLY A 110 21.71 -7.53 27.36
CA GLY A 110 22.00 -6.13 27.07
C GLY A 110 20.94 -5.14 27.60
N TYR A 111 19.76 -5.61 27.99
CA TYR A 111 18.64 -4.80 28.45
C TYR A 111 18.14 -5.15 29.86
N LYS A 112 18.50 -6.30 30.42
CA LYS A 112 17.99 -6.81 31.71
C LYS A 112 18.14 -5.84 32.90
N ASP A 113 19.16 -4.99 32.89
CA ASP A 113 19.42 -4.02 33.96
C ASP A 113 18.55 -2.73 33.81
N GLN A 114 17.63 -2.69 32.84
CA GLN A 114 16.71 -1.56 32.57
C GLN A 114 15.25 -1.91 32.91
N ASP A 115 15.04 -2.72 33.96
CA ASP A 115 13.71 -3.15 34.42
C ASP A 115 12.92 -3.90 33.33
N VAL A 116 13.60 -4.84 32.68
CA VAL A 116 13.05 -5.68 31.61
C VAL A 116 13.09 -7.12 32.08
N SER A 117 11.93 -7.77 32.18
CA SER A 117 11.83 -9.19 32.48
C SER A 117 12.12 -10.04 31.25
N ALA A 118 12.69 -11.23 31.46
CA ALA A 118 12.86 -12.24 30.41
C ALA A 118 11.52 -12.65 29.81
N ALA A 119 10.47 -12.78 30.64
CA ALA A 119 9.11 -13.07 30.23
C ALA A 119 8.58 -12.06 29.20
N ASP A 120 8.70 -10.76 29.49
CA ASP A 120 8.30 -9.73 28.53
C ASP A 120 9.19 -9.74 27.29
N PHE A 121 10.49 -9.97 27.45
CA PHE A 121 11.43 -9.97 26.34
C PHE A 121 11.10 -11.06 25.31
N VAL A 122 10.74 -12.25 25.79
CA VAL A 122 10.28 -13.38 24.97
C VAL A 122 9.01 -13.03 24.21
N GLN A 123 7.99 -12.53 24.91
CA GLN A 123 6.69 -12.27 24.30
C GLN A 123 6.77 -11.10 23.30
N VAL A 124 7.46 -10.01 23.64
CA VAL A 124 7.70 -8.88 22.73
C VAL A 124 8.48 -9.33 21.50
N ALA A 125 9.49 -10.20 21.65
CA ALA A 125 10.21 -10.76 20.50
C ALA A 125 9.27 -11.58 19.59
N GLY A 126 8.38 -12.39 20.17
CA GLY A 126 7.34 -13.11 19.43
C GLY A 126 6.46 -12.18 18.59
N MET A 127 5.94 -11.11 19.18
CA MET A 127 5.04 -10.17 18.50
C MET A 127 5.76 -9.41 17.38
N ILE A 128 7.02 -9.04 17.59
CA ILE A 128 7.87 -8.46 16.55
C ILE A 128 8.17 -9.49 15.45
N GLY A 129 8.35 -10.76 15.81
CA GLY A 129 8.53 -11.86 14.86
C GLY A 129 7.36 -12.00 13.89
N VAL A 130 6.13 -11.98 14.41
CA VAL A 130 4.89 -11.94 13.60
C VAL A 130 4.91 -10.72 12.69
N LYS A 131 5.18 -9.53 13.25
CA LYS A 131 5.11 -8.28 12.51
C LYS A 131 6.23 -8.11 11.47
N ALA A 132 7.35 -8.80 11.63
CA ALA A 132 8.47 -8.79 10.70
C ALA A 132 8.15 -9.52 9.38
N CYS A 133 7.08 -10.31 9.35
CA CYS A 133 6.59 -10.97 8.16
C CYS A 133 5.56 -10.12 7.42
N PRO A 134 5.74 -9.83 6.11
CA PRO A 134 4.73 -9.17 5.29
C PRO A 134 3.35 -9.83 5.43
N GLY A 135 2.31 -9.03 5.72
CA GLY A 135 0.97 -9.54 6.03
C GLY A 135 0.72 -9.83 7.52
N GLY A 136 1.76 -9.85 8.35
CA GLY A 136 1.67 -10.16 9.77
C GLY A 136 0.79 -9.16 10.53
N PRO A 137 -0.22 -9.63 11.28
CA PRO A 137 -1.08 -8.75 12.07
C PRO A 137 -0.31 -8.05 13.17
N VAL A 138 -0.89 -6.95 13.68
CA VAL A 138 -0.44 -6.39 14.95
C VAL A 138 -1.12 -7.19 16.06
N VAL A 139 -0.32 -7.74 16.95
CA VAL A 139 -0.78 -8.45 18.15
C VAL A 139 -0.70 -7.49 19.33
N LYS A 140 -1.76 -7.42 20.14
CA LYS A 140 -1.73 -6.64 21.38
C LYS A 140 -0.52 -7.10 22.20
N THR A 141 0.34 -6.14 22.55
CA THR A 141 1.60 -6.42 23.23
C THR A 141 1.61 -5.70 24.55
N VAL A 142 1.66 -6.44 25.64
CA VAL A 142 1.70 -5.90 27.00
C VAL A 142 3.02 -6.26 27.67
N VAL A 143 3.45 -5.48 28.66
CA VAL A 143 4.66 -5.69 29.46
C VAL A 143 4.38 -5.47 30.96
N GLY A 144 5.22 -6.02 31.82
CA GLY A 144 5.09 -6.04 33.28
C GLY A 144 5.05 -7.45 33.88
N ARG A 145 5.46 -8.48 33.15
CA ARG A 145 5.47 -9.87 33.64
C ARG A 145 6.60 -10.10 34.63
N GLU A 146 6.35 -10.94 35.63
CA GLU A 146 7.39 -11.44 36.52
C GLU A 146 8.13 -12.62 35.87
N ASP A 147 9.43 -12.71 36.11
CA ASP A 147 10.27 -13.81 35.62
C ASP A 147 10.11 -15.06 36.48
N ASN A 148 10.04 -16.22 35.82
CA ASN A 148 10.18 -17.51 36.46
C ASN A 148 11.37 -18.28 35.86
N SER A 149 12.28 -18.74 36.72
CA SER A 149 13.42 -19.56 36.31
C SER A 149 13.20 -21.07 36.45
N ASP A 150 12.09 -21.47 37.06
CA ASP A 150 11.71 -22.88 37.18
C ASP A 150 11.22 -23.41 35.82
N ALA A 151 11.62 -24.63 35.47
CA ALA A 151 11.18 -25.25 34.22
C ALA A 151 9.66 -25.44 34.21
N ALA A 152 8.99 -25.09 33.11
CA ALA A 152 7.59 -25.43 32.92
C ALA A 152 7.35 -26.95 33.04
N PRO A 153 6.15 -27.43 33.43
CA PRO A 153 5.87 -28.86 33.52
C PRO A 153 6.07 -29.57 32.17
N ASP A 154 6.65 -30.76 32.20
CA ASP A 154 6.92 -31.55 30.99
C ASP A 154 5.64 -32.13 30.39
N GLY A 155 5.66 -32.43 29.09
CA GLY A 155 4.57 -33.11 28.39
C GLY A 155 3.36 -32.23 28.06
N LEU A 156 3.46 -30.91 28.27
CA LEU A 156 2.40 -29.93 27.97
C LEU A 156 2.51 -29.30 26.58
N LEU A 157 3.58 -29.57 25.82
CA LEU A 157 3.74 -29.13 24.43
C LEU A 157 3.12 -30.14 23.44
N PRO A 158 2.49 -29.66 22.34
CA PRO A 158 1.92 -30.54 21.33
C PRO A 158 3.00 -31.25 20.51
N GLN A 159 2.73 -32.49 20.11
CA GLN A 159 3.63 -33.25 19.24
C GLN A 159 3.19 -33.15 17.77
N ALA A 160 4.17 -32.90 16.89
CA ALA A 160 3.92 -32.82 15.44
C ALA A 160 3.71 -34.20 14.78
N PHE A 161 4.18 -35.27 15.41
CA PHE A 161 4.16 -36.65 14.92
C PHE A 161 4.00 -37.65 16.07
N GLY A 162 3.57 -38.87 15.76
CA GLY A 162 3.43 -39.96 16.74
C GLY A 162 2.04 -40.01 17.38
N GLN A 163 1.93 -40.75 18.48
CA GLN A 163 0.64 -41.05 19.11
C GLN A 163 -0.05 -39.82 19.73
N ARG A 164 0.69 -38.77 20.11
CA ARG A 164 0.10 -37.53 20.66
C ARG A 164 -0.16 -36.45 19.61
N ALA A 165 -0.05 -36.79 18.33
CA ALA A 165 -0.36 -35.88 17.22
C ALA A 165 -1.79 -36.07 16.68
N ASP A 166 -2.59 -36.98 17.25
CA ASP A 166 -3.98 -37.18 16.86
C ASP A 166 -4.87 -35.99 17.26
N TYR A 167 -6.00 -35.86 16.58
CA TYR A 167 -6.92 -34.74 16.76
C TYR A 167 -7.40 -34.60 18.22
N GLN A 168 -7.88 -35.68 18.84
CA GLN A 168 -8.52 -35.58 20.15
C GLN A 168 -7.50 -35.22 21.23
N THR A 169 -6.31 -35.84 21.20
CA THR A 169 -5.22 -35.50 22.13
C THR A 169 -4.82 -34.03 22.04
N LEU A 170 -4.76 -33.47 20.82
CA LEU A 170 -4.43 -32.06 20.62
C LEU A 170 -5.55 -31.14 21.14
N ILE A 171 -6.82 -31.47 20.86
CA ILE A 171 -7.96 -30.68 21.36
C ILE A 171 -8.03 -30.71 22.88
N ASP A 172 -7.85 -31.87 23.51
CA ASP A 172 -7.85 -31.99 24.97
C ASP A 172 -6.69 -31.20 25.60
N LEU A 173 -5.51 -31.24 24.97
CA LEU A 173 -4.35 -30.46 25.42
C LEU A 173 -4.59 -28.95 25.35
N TRP A 174 -5.28 -28.46 24.33
CA TRP A 174 -5.57 -27.04 24.17
C TRP A 174 -6.77 -26.57 24.99
N ALA A 175 -7.76 -27.43 25.19
CA ALA A 175 -8.83 -27.22 26.14
C ALA A 175 -8.29 -27.07 27.57
N ASP A 176 -7.27 -27.87 27.94
CA ASP A 176 -6.54 -27.74 29.22
C ASP A 176 -5.75 -26.43 29.35
N LYS A 177 -5.60 -25.67 28.26
CA LYS A 177 -4.99 -24.32 28.26
C LYS A 177 -6.04 -23.21 28.14
N GLY A 178 -7.33 -23.57 28.07
CA GLY A 178 -8.44 -22.65 27.90
C GLY A 178 -8.67 -22.18 26.47
N PHE A 179 -8.21 -22.92 25.45
CA PHE A 179 -8.41 -22.58 24.04
C PHE A 179 -9.45 -23.48 23.38
N SER A 180 -10.32 -22.87 22.59
CA SER A 180 -11.25 -23.56 21.70
C SER A 180 -10.53 -24.19 20.50
N PRO A 181 -11.15 -25.18 19.84
CA PRO A 181 -10.66 -25.70 18.57
C PRO A 181 -10.42 -24.60 17.52
N ARG A 182 -11.33 -23.63 17.43
CA ARG A 182 -11.18 -22.51 16.47
C ARG A 182 -9.98 -21.62 16.78
N GLU A 183 -9.73 -21.30 18.05
CA GLU A 183 -8.52 -20.54 18.44
C GLU A 183 -7.24 -21.32 18.15
N LEU A 184 -7.24 -22.65 18.36
CA LEU A 184 -6.13 -23.51 17.95
C LEU A 184 -5.91 -23.46 16.43
N ALA A 185 -6.99 -23.53 15.64
CA ALA A 185 -6.91 -23.39 14.18
C ALA A 185 -6.37 -22.02 13.74
N ALA A 186 -6.66 -20.96 14.48
CA ALA A 186 -6.09 -19.64 14.24
C ALA A 186 -4.58 -19.63 14.54
N LEU A 187 -4.17 -20.10 15.73
CA LEU A 187 -2.77 -20.14 16.20
C LEU A 187 -1.86 -20.96 15.27
N ILE A 188 -2.29 -22.15 14.86
CA ILE A 188 -1.48 -23.02 13.99
C ILE A 188 -1.26 -22.41 12.61
N GLY A 189 -2.05 -21.41 12.22
CA GLY A 189 -1.82 -20.61 11.02
C GLY A 189 -0.44 -19.93 10.98
N ALA A 190 0.24 -19.76 12.12
CA ALA A 190 1.63 -19.28 12.16
C ALA A 190 2.58 -20.15 11.30
N HIS A 191 2.19 -21.40 10.99
CA HIS A 191 2.89 -22.26 10.04
C HIS A 191 2.93 -21.72 8.60
N SER A 192 2.15 -20.70 8.25
CA SER A 192 2.31 -19.94 6.98
C SER A 192 3.70 -19.32 6.84
N THR A 193 4.39 -19.06 7.95
CA THR A 193 5.77 -18.58 7.91
C THR A 193 6.74 -19.60 8.49
N SER A 194 6.46 -20.90 8.56
CA SER A 194 7.35 -21.86 9.24
C SER A 194 8.29 -22.64 8.30
N ARG A 195 9.38 -23.14 8.89
CA ARG A 195 10.35 -24.07 8.28
C ARG A 195 10.83 -25.07 9.32
N ALA A 196 10.80 -26.35 8.99
CA ALA A 196 11.21 -27.44 9.87
C ALA A 196 12.72 -27.76 9.74
N PHE A 197 13.45 -27.87 10.85
CA PHE A 197 14.90 -28.15 10.84
C PHE A 197 15.29 -29.48 11.50
N ALA A 198 14.36 -30.15 12.18
CA ALA A 198 14.63 -31.34 13.00
C ALA A 198 13.61 -32.48 12.76
N GLN A 199 13.09 -32.61 11.53
CA GLN A 199 12.01 -33.54 11.18
C GLN A 199 12.39 -34.49 10.03
N GLN A 200 13.68 -34.70 9.80
CA GLN A 200 14.22 -35.57 8.74
C GLN A 200 13.78 -37.02 8.93
N LYS A 201 13.72 -37.49 10.18
CA LYS A 201 13.20 -38.82 10.53
C LYS A 201 11.74 -39.03 10.12
N ASN A 202 11.00 -37.93 9.94
CA ASN A 202 9.60 -37.91 9.53
C ASN A 202 9.43 -37.49 8.06
N GLY A 203 10.50 -37.54 7.26
CA GLY A 203 10.47 -37.26 5.83
C GLY A 203 10.48 -35.77 5.44
N ILE A 204 10.70 -34.86 6.39
CA ILE A 204 10.81 -33.41 6.11
C ILE A 204 12.29 -33.00 6.10
N PRO A 205 12.83 -32.53 4.97
CA PRO A 205 14.22 -32.11 4.89
C PRO A 205 14.48 -30.86 5.75
N THR A 206 15.75 -30.63 6.08
CA THR A 206 16.18 -29.41 6.79
C THR A 206 15.73 -28.16 6.04
N GLY A 207 14.98 -27.29 6.71
CA GLY A 207 14.40 -26.08 6.14
C GLY A 207 13.15 -26.32 5.29
N GLY A 208 12.53 -27.49 5.36
CA GLY A 208 11.26 -27.80 4.67
C GLY A 208 10.13 -26.90 5.17
N GLN A 209 9.44 -26.23 4.26
CA GLN A 209 8.41 -25.22 4.53
C GLN A 209 7.01 -25.83 4.58
N GLN A 210 6.13 -25.25 5.41
CA GLN A 210 4.75 -25.73 5.61
C GLN A 210 3.74 -25.13 4.61
N ASP A 211 4.16 -24.11 3.87
CA ASP A 211 3.44 -23.60 2.72
C ASP A 211 4.40 -23.17 1.59
N SER A 212 3.85 -22.68 0.48
CA SER A 212 4.63 -22.20 -0.67
C SER A 212 5.30 -20.83 -0.48
N SER A 213 5.03 -20.11 0.61
CA SER A 213 5.43 -18.71 0.82
C SER A 213 5.88 -18.44 2.26
N PRO A 214 6.91 -19.14 2.78
CA PRO A 214 7.32 -19.12 4.20
C PRO A 214 7.93 -17.79 4.70
N ARG A 215 7.86 -16.74 3.87
CA ARG A 215 8.27 -15.37 4.20
C ARG A 215 7.09 -14.41 4.25
N VAL A 216 5.89 -14.84 3.92
CA VAL A 216 4.69 -14.01 3.85
C VAL A 216 3.66 -14.62 4.79
N TRP A 217 3.07 -13.79 5.63
CA TRP A 217 1.99 -14.18 6.52
C TRP A 217 0.68 -14.17 5.72
N ASP A 218 0.40 -15.27 5.04
CA ASP A 218 -0.77 -15.43 4.16
C ASP A 218 -1.58 -16.69 4.50
N VAL A 219 -2.66 -16.93 3.77
CA VAL A 219 -3.60 -18.02 4.08
C VAL A 219 -3.33 -19.29 3.28
N LYS A 220 -2.21 -19.38 2.54
CA LYS A 220 -1.94 -20.54 1.68
C LYS A 220 -1.72 -21.80 2.49
N TYR A 221 -1.14 -21.69 3.69
CA TYR A 221 -0.98 -22.80 4.62
C TYR A 221 -2.26 -23.62 4.80
N TYR A 222 -3.41 -22.95 4.98
CA TYR A 222 -4.68 -23.63 5.24
C TYR A 222 -5.11 -24.55 4.10
N SER A 223 -5.20 -24.00 2.89
CA SER A 223 -5.61 -24.76 1.70
C SER A 223 -4.57 -25.81 1.29
N GLN A 224 -3.27 -25.52 1.44
CA GLN A 224 -2.20 -26.46 1.09
C GLN A 224 -2.10 -27.61 2.09
N THR A 225 -2.43 -27.39 3.36
CA THR A 225 -2.49 -28.45 4.36
C THR A 225 -3.65 -29.41 4.07
N GLN A 226 -4.82 -28.88 3.70
CA GLN A 226 -6.01 -29.68 3.34
C GLN A 226 -5.91 -30.38 1.98
N SER A 227 -5.01 -29.93 1.10
CA SER A 227 -4.86 -30.50 -0.23
C SER A 227 -4.39 -31.97 -0.20
N GLN A 228 -5.00 -32.81 -1.02
CA GLN A 228 -4.49 -34.17 -1.27
C GLN A 228 -3.17 -34.17 -2.07
N SER A 229 -2.83 -33.06 -2.71
CA SER A 229 -1.61 -32.88 -3.51
C SER A 229 -1.04 -31.47 -3.27
N PRO A 230 -0.34 -31.26 -2.14
CA PRO A 230 0.30 -29.97 -1.86
C PRO A 230 1.39 -29.65 -2.90
N PRO A 231 1.70 -28.36 -3.14
CA PRO A 231 2.73 -27.96 -4.09
C PRO A 231 4.09 -28.60 -3.79
N ARG A 232 4.92 -28.78 -4.83
CA ARG A 232 6.28 -29.31 -4.66
C ARG A 232 7.08 -28.43 -3.69
N GLY A 233 7.72 -29.07 -2.71
CA GLY A 233 8.53 -28.38 -1.69
C GLY A 233 7.75 -27.93 -0.47
N VAL A 234 6.43 -28.19 -0.42
CA VAL A 234 5.57 -27.98 0.75
C VAL A 234 5.45 -29.30 1.53
N TYR A 235 5.72 -29.25 2.84
CA TYR A 235 5.73 -30.40 3.72
C TYR A 235 4.76 -30.20 4.88
N ARG A 236 4.05 -31.25 5.29
CA ARG A 236 3.02 -31.18 6.33
C ARG A 236 3.42 -32.01 7.54
N PHE A 237 3.14 -31.48 8.73
CA PHE A 237 3.21 -32.29 9.95
C PHE A 237 1.97 -33.19 10.08
N GLN A 238 2.10 -34.31 10.78
CA GLN A 238 0.96 -35.20 11.01
C GLN A 238 -0.14 -34.50 11.82
N SER A 239 0.25 -33.71 12.82
CA SER A 239 -0.66 -32.87 13.62
C SER A 239 -1.47 -31.92 12.75
N ASP A 240 -0.82 -31.24 11.81
CA ASP A 240 -1.44 -30.24 10.95
C ASP A 240 -2.49 -30.89 10.05
N VAL A 241 -2.16 -32.07 9.49
CA VAL A 241 -3.10 -32.86 8.68
C VAL A 241 -4.30 -33.33 9.51
N ASN A 242 -4.07 -33.80 10.73
CA ASN A 242 -5.13 -34.28 11.62
C ASN A 242 -6.08 -33.14 12.03
N LEU A 243 -5.54 -31.96 12.34
CA LEU A 243 -6.33 -30.75 12.64
C LEU A 243 -7.00 -30.16 11.38
N ALA A 244 -6.46 -30.40 10.20
CA ALA A 244 -7.03 -29.89 8.95
C ALA A 244 -8.22 -30.71 8.43
N ASN A 245 -8.59 -31.83 9.08
CA ASN A 245 -9.69 -32.69 8.65
C ASN A 245 -11.01 -31.89 8.51
N PRO A 246 -11.58 -31.72 7.30
CA PRO A 246 -12.76 -30.89 7.06
C PRO A 246 -14.02 -31.25 7.86
N GLU A 247 -14.09 -32.46 8.39
CA GLU A 247 -15.22 -32.92 9.22
C GLU A 247 -15.16 -32.38 10.65
N THR A 248 -13.97 -31.98 11.10
CA THR A 248 -13.71 -31.46 12.45
C THR A 248 -13.98 -29.96 12.57
N GLU A 249 -14.09 -29.45 13.79
CA GLU A 249 -14.28 -28.01 14.02
C GLU A 249 -13.08 -27.18 13.53
N THR A 250 -11.85 -27.66 13.77
CA THR A 250 -10.63 -27.00 13.28
C THR A 250 -10.53 -27.03 11.76
N GLY A 251 -10.89 -28.14 11.10
CA GLY A 251 -10.87 -28.21 9.64
C GLY A 251 -11.90 -27.30 8.96
N LYS A 252 -13.05 -27.06 9.60
CA LYS A 252 -14.01 -26.04 9.16
C LYS A 252 -13.42 -24.64 9.26
N ALA A 253 -12.76 -24.31 10.37
CA ALA A 253 -12.05 -23.04 10.53
C ALA A 253 -10.91 -22.88 9.51
N PHE A 254 -10.14 -23.94 9.19
CA PHE A 254 -9.13 -23.93 8.12
C PHE A 254 -9.74 -23.52 6.78
N SER A 255 -10.90 -24.08 6.45
CA SER A 255 -11.59 -23.82 5.18
C SER A 255 -12.04 -22.36 5.08
N GLU A 256 -12.50 -21.78 6.19
CA GLU A 256 -12.90 -20.38 6.29
C GLU A 256 -11.71 -19.43 6.19
N PHE A 257 -10.64 -19.69 6.96
CA PHE A 257 -9.43 -18.87 6.95
C PHE A 257 -8.74 -18.88 5.59
N ALA A 258 -8.76 -20.01 4.87
CA ALA A 258 -8.23 -20.10 3.50
C ALA A 258 -8.87 -19.09 2.52
N GLN A 259 -10.09 -18.64 2.80
CA GLN A 259 -10.83 -17.68 1.96
C GLN A 259 -10.88 -16.28 2.56
N ASN A 260 -10.60 -16.13 3.87
CA ASN A 260 -10.80 -14.90 4.62
C ASN A 260 -9.53 -14.49 5.40
N PRO A 261 -8.51 -13.91 4.71
CA PRO A 261 -7.27 -13.48 5.36
C PRO A 261 -7.47 -12.48 6.50
N GLY A 262 -8.44 -11.58 6.38
CA GLY A 262 -8.76 -10.61 7.43
C GLY A 262 -9.30 -11.25 8.71
N THR A 263 -10.20 -12.24 8.56
CA THR A 263 -10.76 -12.99 9.70
C THR A 263 -9.67 -13.77 10.42
N TRP A 264 -8.84 -14.50 9.68
CA TRP A 264 -7.71 -15.20 10.27
C TRP A 264 -6.75 -14.27 11.00
N ALA A 265 -6.37 -13.14 10.38
CA ALA A 265 -5.46 -12.19 11.00
C ALA A 265 -5.99 -11.64 12.34
N ALA A 266 -7.29 -11.36 12.42
CA ALA A 266 -7.95 -10.91 13.64
C ALA A 266 -8.00 -12.01 14.72
N GLU A 267 -8.41 -13.21 14.36
CA GLU A 267 -8.52 -14.34 15.30
C GLU A 267 -7.16 -14.85 15.77
N PHE A 268 -6.16 -14.89 14.89
CA PHE A 268 -4.77 -15.20 15.26
C PHE A 268 -4.25 -14.16 16.26
N SER A 269 -4.47 -12.87 15.99
CA SER A 269 -4.02 -11.80 16.89
C SER A 269 -4.64 -11.92 18.28
N ALA A 270 -5.95 -12.19 18.35
CA ALA A 270 -6.64 -12.42 19.63
C ALA A 270 -6.13 -13.66 20.36
N ALA A 271 -6.01 -14.79 19.67
CA ALA A 271 -5.55 -16.04 20.27
C ALA A 271 -4.08 -15.99 20.70
N PHE A 272 -3.21 -15.33 19.92
CA PHE A 272 -1.79 -15.20 20.26
C PHE A 272 -1.58 -14.22 21.42
N TYR A 273 -2.37 -13.15 21.52
CA TYR A 273 -2.40 -12.31 22.72
C TYR A 273 -2.84 -13.11 23.96
N LYS A 274 -3.92 -13.89 23.86
CA LYS A 274 -4.40 -14.76 24.94
C LYS A 274 -3.33 -15.76 25.38
N LEU A 275 -2.59 -16.34 24.44
CA LEU A 275 -1.46 -17.22 24.74
C LEU A 275 -0.33 -16.46 25.45
N SER A 276 -0.02 -15.25 25.03
CA SER A 276 1.03 -14.41 25.62
C SER A 276 0.79 -13.98 27.07
N ILE A 277 -0.40 -14.23 27.62
CA ILE A 277 -0.75 -13.99 29.02
C ILE A 277 -1.19 -15.27 29.74
N ALA A 278 -0.95 -16.45 29.14
CA ALA A 278 -1.22 -17.73 29.79
C ALA A 278 -0.41 -17.84 31.10
N GLY A 279 -1.04 -18.37 32.15
CA GLY A 279 -0.43 -18.46 33.49
C GLY A 279 -0.55 -17.20 34.34
N ILE A 280 -0.97 -16.08 33.78
CA ILE A 280 -1.10 -14.80 34.50
C ILE A 280 -2.56 -14.64 34.99
N PRO A 281 -2.80 -14.39 36.30
CA PRO A 281 -4.12 -14.05 36.81
C PRO A 281 -4.76 -12.87 36.07
N GLU A 282 -6.09 -12.90 35.89
CA GLU A 282 -6.81 -11.90 35.09
C GLU A 282 -6.65 -10.47 35.62
N ASP A 283 -6.63 -10.30 36.94
CA ASP A 283 -6.41 -9.02 37.61
C ASP A 283 -4.99 -8.48 37.40
N VAL A 284 -3.99 -9.37 37.38
CA VAL A 284 -2.60 -9.01 37.06
C VAL A 284 -2.46 -8.67 35.58
N ALA A 285 -3.05 -9.47 34.69
CA ALA A 285 -3.02 -9.24 33.25
C ALA A 285 -3.68 -7.90 32.86
N ALA A 286 -4.73 -7.48 33.59
CA ALA A 286 -5.38 -6.19 33.41
C ALA A 286 -4.49 -4.99 33.82
N GLY A 287 -3.51 -5.21 34.71
CA GLY A 287 -2.55 -4.20 35.16
C GLY A 287 -1.30 -4.09 34.28
N LEU A 288 -1.10 -4.98 33.31
CA LEU A 288 0.05 -4.92 32.40
C LEU A 288 -0.01 -3.69 31.49
N THR A 289 1.15 -3.11 31.22
CA THR A 289 1.28 -1.90 30.40
C THR A 289 1.16 -2.23 28.92
N ASP A 290 0.25 -1.56 28.19
CA ASP A 290 0.10 -1.73 26.74
C ASP A 290 1.26 -1.04 25.98
N CYS A 291 2.07 -1.85 25.32
CA CYS A 291 3.20 -1.47 24.48
C CYS A 291 2.97 -1.81 23.00
N THR A 292 1.74 -2.06 22.57
CA THR A 292 1.42 -2.48 21.18
C THR A 292 2.01 -1.51 20.14
N ALA A 293 2.00 -0.21 20.45
CA ALA A 293 2.56 0.83 19.60
C ALA A 293 4.05 0.62 19.29
N VAL A 294 4.87 0.06 20.19
CA VAL A 294 6.31 -0.14 19.95
C VAL A 294 6.57 -1.30 18.99
N VAL A 295 5.69 -2.32 18.99
CA VAL A 295 5.73 -3.43 18.03
C VAL A 295 5.24 -2.96 16.66
N GLN A 296 4.27 -2.04 16.62
CA GLN A 296 3.80 -1.42 15.38
C GLN A 296 4.81 -0.42 14.79
N ALA A 297 5.38 0.47 15.62
CA ALA A 297 6.32 1.51 15.23
C ALA A 297 7.72 0.91 15.08
N GLY A 298 8.12 0.54 13.86
CA GLY A 298 9.55 0.40 13.59
C GLY A 298 10.25 1.72 13.88
N LYS A 299 11.52 1.70 14.30
CA LYS A 299 12.38 2.88 14.16
C LYS A 299 12.13 3.45 12.76
N ALA A 300 11.94 4.76 12.63
CA ALA A 300 11.95 5.42 11.34
C ALA A 300 13.17 4.91 10.56
N ASN A 301 12.93 4.01 9.63
CA ASN A 301 13.94 3.48 8.76
C ASN A 301 13.71 4.14 7.40
N ASN A 302 14.78 4.29 6.64
CA ASN A 302 14.68 5.01 5.38
C ASN A 302 13.90 4.21 4.32
N ASP A 303 13.38 3.02 4.64
CA ASP A 303 12.63 2.20 3.70
C ASP A 303 11.37 2.92 3.21
N GLN A 304 10.60 3.55 4.09
CA GLN A 304 9.39 4.28 3.69
C GLN A 304 9.68 5.47 2.75
N VAL A 305 10.89 6.03 2.82
CA VAL A 305 11.34 7.15 1.98
C VAL A 305 12.23 6.72 0.82
N LYS A 306 12.41 5.41 0.59
CA LYS A 306 13.05 4.92 -0.64
C LYS A 306 12.24 5.38 -1.84
N ALA A 307 12.94 5.86 -2.87
CA ALA A 307 12.32 6.27 -4.13
C ALA A 307 11.39 5.18 -4.70
N SER A 308 11.80 3.91 -4.63
CA SER A 308 10.99 2.77 -5.08
C SER A 308 9.65 2.64 -4.36
N ASN A 309 9.53 3.11 -3.11
CA ASN A 309 8.30 3.07 -2.32
C ASN A 309 7.48 4.35 -2.50
N LEU A 310 8.15 5.51 -2.63
CA LEU A 310 7.48 6.81 -2.84
C LEU A 310 6.82 6.89 -4.23
N PHE A 311 7.48 6.33 -5.25
CA PHE A 311 7.03 6.37 -6.65
C PHE A 311 6.42 5.05 -7.12
N ASP A 312 6.20 4.09 -6.22
CA ASP A 312 5.50 2.84 -6.53
C ASP A 312 4.12 3.13 -7.11
N CYS A 313 3.83 2.48 -8.25
CA CYS A 313 2.56 2.57 -8.96
C CYS A 313 1.95 1.18 -9.21
N SER A 314 2.53 0.10 -8.65
CA SER A 314 2.11 -1.27 -8.96
C SER A 314 0.69 -1.62 -8.49
N PHE A 315 0.14 -0.81 -7.59
CA PHE A 315 -1.23 -0.93 -7.08
C PHE A 315 -2.24 -0.11 -7.89
N LEU A 316 -1.80 0.70 -8.86
CA LEU A 316 -2.68 1.61 -9.59
C LEU A 316 -3.35 0.91 -10.77
N THR A 317 -4.67 0.98 -10.79
CA THR A 317 -5.44 0.96 -12.04
C THR A 317 -5.71 2.40 -12.47
N ALA A 318 -5.25 2.76 -13.67
CA ALA A 318 -5.30 4.11 -14.21
C ALA A 318 -6.05 4.18 -15.55
N VAL A 319 -6.71 5.31 -15.81
CA VAL A 319 -7.26 5.66 -17.13
C VAL A 319 -6.57 6.93 -17.63
N VAL A 320 -6.00 6.92 -18.84
CA VAL A 320 -5.30 8.07 -19.43
C VAL A 320 -5.98 8.46 -20.74
N THR A 321 -6.59 9.65 -20.76
CA THR A 321 -7.24 10.14 -21.99
C THR A 321 -6.23 10.66 -23.00
N GLY A 322 -6.36 10.27 -24.26
CA GLY A 322 -5.32 10.52 -25.26
C GLY A 322 -4.00 9.82 -24.93
N GLY A 323 -4.05 8.69 -24.21
CA GLY A 323 -2.87 8.00 -23.66
C GLY A 323 -1.98 7.27 -24.67
N ALA A 324 -2.29 7.37 -25.97
CA ALA A 324 -1.61 6.66 -27.04
C ALA A 324 -0.56 7.49 -27.80
N THR A 325 -0.58 8.82 -27.68
CA THR A 325 0.37 9.74 -28.35
C THR A 325 0.81 10.88 -27.43
N GLY A 326 1.90 11.58 -27.78
CA GLY A 326 2.35 12.79 -27.09
C GLY A 326 2.55 12.64 -25.57
N ILE A 327 2.13 13.66 -24.81
CA ILE A 327 2.22 13.67 -23.33
C ILE A 327 1.44 12.52 -22.69
N GLY A 328 0.28 12.16 -23.25
CA GLY A 328 -0.51 11.03 -22.76
C GLY A 328 0.27 9.73 -22.83
N LEU A 329 0.98 9.49 -23.93
CA LEU A 329 1.86 8.32 -24.06
C LEU A 329 3.05 8.36 -23.10
N MET A 330 3.65 9.52 -22.86
CA MET A 330 4.73 9.66 -21.86
C MET A 330 4.23 9.26 -20.46
N ILE A 331 3.02 9.70 -20.09
CA ILE A 331 2.37 9.33 -18.82
C ILE A 331 2.08 7.82 -18.78
N THR A 332 1.49 7.26 -19.85
CA THR A 332 1.20 5.82 -19.95
C THR A 332 2.47 5.00 -19.74
N GLN A 333 3.56 5.32 -20.45
CA GLN A 333 4.83 4.60 -20.34
C GLN A 333 5.41 4.68 -18.93
N ALA A 334 5.37 5.86 -18.30
CA ALA A 334 5.86 6.04 -16.93
C ALA A 334 5.09 5.17 -15.93
N LEU A 335 3.76 5.13 -16.03
CA LEU A 335 2.91 4.35 -15.12
C LEU A 335 3.13 2.84 -15.32
N VAL A 336 3.16 2.35 -16.57
CA VAL A 336 3.33 0.92 -16.89
C VAL A 336 4.71 0.42 -16.48
N ALA A 337 5.76 1.19 -16.74
CA ALA A 337 7.12 0.85 -16.33
C ALA A 337 7.26 0.73 -14.80
N ASN A 338 6.38 1.38 -14.04
CA ASN A 338 6.33 1.34 -12.57
C ASN A 338 5.18 0.48 -12.03
N GLY A 339 4.67 -0.46 -12.84
CA GLY A 339 3.80 -1.55 -12.40
C GLY A 339 2.29 -1.29 -12.55
N ALA A 340 1.87 -0.12 -13.01
CA ALA A 340 0.45 0.21 -13.11
C ALA A 340 -0.26 -0.59 -14.21
N LYS A 341 -1.54 -0.87 -13.99
CA LYS A 341 -2.48 -1.28 -15.04
C LYS A 341 -3.11 -0.03 -15.64
N VAL A 342 -2.89 0.23 -16.93
CA VAL A 342 -3.26 1.48 -17.58
C VAL A 342 -4.23 1.23 -18.75
N TYR A 343 -5.39 1.87 -18.69
CA TYR A 343 -6.34 1.96 -19.79
C TYR A 343 -6.11 3.25 -20.56
N ILE A 344 -5.90 3.17 -21.87
CA ILE A 344 -5.67 4.34 -22.71
C ILE A 344 -6.86 4.61 -23.62
N THR A 345 -7.28 5.87 -23.71
CA THR A 345 -8.42 6.27 -24.57
C THR A 345 -7.99 7.06 -25.80
N SER A 346 -8.66 6.81 -26.91
CA SER A 346 -8.52 7.51 -28.19
C SER A 346 -9.73 7.22 -29.07
N ARG A 347 -9.99 8.11 -30.03
CA ARG A 347 -11.00 7.89 -31.10
C ARG A 347 -10.44 7.04 -32.26
N ARG A 348 -9.11 6.99 -32.36
CA ARG A 348 -8.35 6.27 -33.38
C ARG A 348 -7.95 4.91 -32.81
N GLN A 349 -8.47 3.82 -33.37
CA GLN A 349 -8.17 2.46 -32.88
C GLN A 349 -6.73 2.06 -33.20
N GLU A 350 -6.27 2.42 -34.38
CA GLU A 350 -4.94 2.10 -34.91
C GLU A 350 -3.80 2.64 -34.02
N VAL A 351 -3.95 3.83 -33.44
CA VAL A 351 -2.94 4.38 -32.52
C VAL A 351 -2.96 3.69 -31.15
N LEU A 352 -4.12 3.20 -30.69
CA LEU A 352 -4.23 2.42 -29.45
C LEU A 352 -3.49 1.10 -29.61
N ASP A 353 -3.79 0.40 -30.70
CA ASP A 353 -3.20 -0.91 -31.01
C ASP A 353 -1.67 -0.79 -31.16
N ASN A 354 -1.19 0.24 -31.87
CA ASN A 354 0.24 0.49 -32.02
C ASN A 354 0.92 0.81 -30.68
N ALA A 355 0.29 1.64 -29.83
CA ALA A 355 0.83 1.97 -28.50
C ALA A 355 0.93 0.72 -27.61
N ILE A 356 -0.10 -0.14 -27.61
CA ILE A 356 -0.09 -1.41 -26.86
C ILE A 356 1.01 -2.31 -27.39
N LYS A 357 1.11 -2.48 -28.72
CA LYS A 357 2.13 -3.32 -29.35
C LYS A 357 3.55 -2.90 -28.96
N LEU A 358 3.84 -1.60 -28.94
CA LEU A 358 5.18 -1.09 -28.70
C LEU A 358 5.54 -0.96 -27.21
N TYR A 359 4.58 -0.61 -26.36
CA TYR A 359 4.86 -0.11 -25.02
C TYR A 359 4.18 -0.88 -23.89
N ASN A 360 3.44 -1.94 -24.18
CA ASN A 360 2.93 -2.86 -23.17
C ASN A 360 4.06 -3.78 -22.67
N THR A 361 5.08 -3.17 -22.05
CA THR A 361 6.30 -3.82 -21.57
C THR A 361 6.61 -3.39 -20.13
N GLY A 362 7.34 -4.23 -19.39
CA GLY A 362 7.63 -3.99 -17.98
C GLY A 362 6.62 -4.66 -17.02
N PRO A 363 6.61 -4.27 -15.73
CA PRO A 363 5.81 -4.94 -14.70
C PRO A 363 4.31 -4.59 -14.73
N GLY A 364 3.93 -3.52 -15.43
CA GLY A 364 2.53 -3.09 -15.59
C GLY A 364 1.85 -3.68 -16.84
N SER A 365 0.72 -3.11 -17.24
CA SER A 365 0.05 -3.47 -18.50
C SER A 365 -0.77 -2.33 -19.12
N ILE A 366 -0.88 -2.32 -20.45
CA ILE A 366 -1.67 -1.36 -21.23
C ILE A 366 -2.89 -2.06 -21.85
N HIS A 367 -4.05 -1.43 -21.73
CA HIS A 367 -5.33 -1.89 -22.26
C HIS A 367 -6.01 -0.80 -23.08
N ALA A 368 -6.61 -1.15 -24.21
CA ALA A 368 -7.39 -0.21 -25.01
C ALA A 368 -8.74 0.09 -24.33
N LEU A 369 -9.14 1.36 -24.35
CA LEU A 369 -10.48 1.82 -24.00
C LEU A 369 -10.93 2.85 -25.04
N PRO A 370 -11.38 2.41 -26.23
CA PRO A 370 -11.74 3.30 -27.33
C PRO A 370 -12.91 4.21 -26.96
N GLY A 371 -12.81 5.49 -27.31
CA GLY A 371 -13.93 6.41 -27.09
C GLY A 371 -13.58 7.88 -27.30
N ASP A 372 -14.64 8.68 -27.38
CA ASP A 372 -14.58 10.12 -27.58
C ASP A 372 -14.91 10.86 -26.28
N VAL A 373 -13.96 11.65 -25.78
CA VAL A 373 -14.11 12.44 -24.54
C VAL A 373 -14.75 13.81 -24.77
N SER A 374 -14.97 14.22 -26.02
CA SER A 374 -15.56 15.53 -26.36
C SER A 374 -17.07 15.63 -26.11
N SER A 375 -17.73 14.53 -25.75
CA SER A 375 -19.17 14.48 -25.47
C SER A 375 -19.46 13.86 -24.12
N LYS A 376 -20.55 14.33 -23.48
CA LYS A 376 -21.06 13.77 -22.22
C LYS A 376 -21.33 12.27 -22.34
N ASP A 377 -22.03 11.85 -23.40
CA ASP A 377 -22.39 10.44 -23.59
C ASP A 377 -21.17 9.56 -23.83
N GLY A 378 -20.16 10.07 -24.54
CA GLY A 378 -18.88 9.37 -24.70
C GLY A 378 -18.17 9.16 -23.36
N CYS A 379 -18.13 10.19 -22.50
CA CYS A 379 -17.56 10.08 -21.15
C CYS A 379 -18.31 9.07 -20.27
N ILE A 380 -19.65 9.06 -20.31
CA ILE A 380 -20.48 8.12 -19.57
C ILE A 380 -20.25 6.68 -20.06
N LYS A 381 -20.19 6.46 -21.37
CA LYS A 381 -19.91 5.13 -21.95
C LYS A 381 -18.56 4.59 -21.51
N LEU A 382 -17.52 5.44 -21.53
CA LEU A 382 -16.19 5.09 -21.05
C LEU A 382 -16.21 4.68 -19.57
N ALA A 383 -16.93 5.41 -18.72
CA ALA A 383 -17.06 5.10 -17.30
C ALA A 383 -17.82 3.78 -17.06
N GLU A 384 -18.90 3.52 -17.80
CA GLU A 384 -19.65 2.26 -17.66
C GLU A 384 -18.85 1.05 -18.15
N GLU A 385 -18.11 1.18 -19.26
CA GLU A 385 -17.20 0.12 -19.70
C GLU A 385 -16.10 -0.13 -18.66
N MET A 386 -15.55 0.94 -18.07
CA MET A 386 -14.56 0.81 -17.00
C MET A 386 -15.12 0.17 -15.75
N LYS A 387 -16.37 0.45 -15.38
CA LYS A 387 -17.05 -0.19 -14.25
C LYS A 387 -17.21 -1.70 -14.45
N GLN A 388 -17.41 -2.15 -15.69
CA GLN A 388 -17.49 -3.58 -16.00
C GLN A 388 -16.11 -4.25 -15.92
N LYS A 389 -15.06 -3.60 -16.44
CA LYS A 389 -13.69 -4.13 -16.41
C LYS A 389 -13.06 -4.07 -15.01
N GLU A 390 -13.41 -3.07 -14.23
CA GLU A 390 -12.84 -2.75 -12.91
C GLU A 390 -13.96 -2.55 -11.87
N PRO A 391 -14.66 -3.64 -11.48
CA PRO A 391 -15.80 -3.55 -10.57
C PRO A 391 -15.41 -3.01 -9.19
N ASN A 392 -14.14 -3.09 -8.80
CA ASN A 392 -13.62 -2.56 -7.54
C ASN A 392 -13.16 -1.09 -7.62
N GLY A 393 -13.37 -0.43 -8.77
CA GLY A 393 -12.97 0.95 -9.00
C GLY A 393 -11.54 1.10 -9.48
N ILE A 394 -11.13 2.36 -9.68
CA ILE A 394 -9.79 2.73 -10.19
C ILE A 394 -9.12 3.73 -9.23
N GLN A 395 -7.80 3.84 -9.31
CA GLN A 395 -7.02 4.71 -8.43
C GLN A 395 -6.62 6.03 -9.08
N LEU A 396 -6.58 6.09 -10.42
CA LEU A 396 -6.11 7.27 -11.15
C LEU A 396 -6.92 7.54 -12.42
N LEU A 397 -7.42 8.76 -12.57
CA LEU A 397 -7.88 9.31 -13.85
C LEU A 397 -6.92 10.41 -14.30
N VAL A 398 -6.31 10.26 -15.47
CA VAL A 398 -5.51 11.30 -16.10
C VAL A 398 -6.29 11.89 -17.27
N ASN A 399 -6.76 13.13 -17.06
CA ASN A 399 -7.44 13.93 -18.06
C ASN A 399 -6.40 14.69 -18.88
N ASN A 400 -5.96 14.08 -19.99
CA ASN A 400 -4.88 14.61 -20.84
C ASN A 400 -5.33 15.01 -22.26
N ALA A 401 -6.35 14.37 -22.82
CA ALA A 401 -6.82 14.66 -24.17
C ALA A 401 -7.14 16.16 -24.35
N GLY A 402 -6.68 16.75 -25.46
CA GLY A 402 -6.94 18.14 -25.77
C GLY A 402 -6.56 18.51 -27.19
N ILE A 403 -7.07 19.65 -27.65
CA ILE A 403 -6.84 20.19 -28.99
C ILE A 403 -6.48 21.68 -28.94
N ALA A 404 -5.84 22.17 -29.99
CA ALA A 404 -5.69 23.59 -30.30
C ALA A 404 -6.20 23.82 -31.72
N ARG A 405 -7.09 24.79 -31.91
CA ARG A 405 -7.78 25.04 -33.19
C ARG A 405 -7.61 26.47 -33.70
N ASP A 406 -6.67 27.23 -33.16
CA ASP A 406 -6.30 28.58 -33.60
C ASP A 406 -5.55 28.58 -34.96
N ASP A 407 -6.07 27.84 -35.95
CA ASP A 407 -5.36 27.50 -37.19
C ASP A 407 -5.11 28.73 -38.07
N ASN A 408 -6.01 29.71 -38.02
CA ASN A 408 -5.92 30.95 -38.81
C ASN A 408 -5.19 32.10 -38.09
N THR A 409 -4.83 31.92 -36.82
CA THR A 409 -4.23 32.99 -36.00
C THR A 409 -2.88 32.61 -35.38
N LYS A 410 -2.54 31.31 -35.31
CA LYS A 410 -1.24 30.87 -34.76
C LYS A 410 -0.07 31.41 -35.58
N PHE A 411 0.91 32.00 -34.89
CA PHE A 411 2.01 32.72 -35.52
C PHE A 411 2.94 31.81 -36.32
N SER A 412 3.05 30.53 -35.94
CA SER A 412 3.86 29.55 -36.67
C SER A 412 3.40 29.32 -38.11
N THR A 413 2.12 29.58 -38.42
CA THR A 413 1.56 29.39 -39.77
C THR A 413 1.16 30.71 -40.43
N ASN A 414 0.73 31.70 -39.65
CA ASN A 414 0.17 32.95 -40.18
C ASN A 414 1.09 34.16 -40.01
N GLY A 415 2.27 33.98 -39.39
CA GLY A 415 3.14 35.08 -38.99
C GLY A 415 2.59 35.84 -37.78
N GLN A 416 3.46 36.63 -37.14
CA GLN A 416 3.05 37.58 -36.11
C GLN A 416 2.68 38.90 -36.80
N PRO A 417 1.51 39.50 -36.52
CA PRO A 417 1.16 40.81 -37.07
C PRO A 417 2.06 41.90 -36.46
N ASP A 418 2.08 43.08 -37.07
CA ASP A 418 2.70 44.25 -36.44
C ASP A 418 1.96 44.59 -35.14
N MET A 419 2.60 44.31 -34.01
CA MET A 419 2.01 44.52 -32.68
C MET A 419 1.94 46.00 -32.27
N THR A 420 2.41 46.92 -33.12
CA THR A 420 2.28 48.37 -32.93
C THR A 420 1.13 48.98 -33.73
N ASP A 421 0.55 48.23 -34.68
CA ASP A 421 -0.59 48.65 -35.50
C ASP A 421 -1.90 47.95 -35.02
N PRO A 422 -2.84 48.70 -34.40
CA PRO A 422 -4.12 48.15 -33.96
C PRO A 422 -4.95 47.49 -35.08
N GLU A 423 -4.87 47.98 -36.32
CA GLU A 423 -5.62 47.42 -37.44
C GLU A 423 -5.02 46.07 -37.87
N ALA A 424 -3.69 45.97 -37.95
CA ALA A 424 -3.00 44.70 -38.22
C ALA A 424 -3.30 43.66 -37.15
N ILE A 425 -3.32 44.04 -35.86
CA ILE A 425 -3.71 43.16 -34.75
C ILE A 425 -5.16 42.69 -34.93
N SER A 426 -6.08 43.63 -35.15
CA SER A 426 -7.51 43.36 -35.34
C SER A 426 -7.74 42.39 -36.49
N GLN A 427 -7.24 42.71 -37.68
CA GLN A 427 -7.41 41.90 -38.88
C GLN A 427 -6.78 40.51 -38.76
N HIS A 428 -5.67 40.37 -38.03
CA HIS A 428 -5.08 39.07 -37.78
C HIS A 428 -5.97 38.20 -36.90
N PHE A 429 -6.41 38.71 -35.75
CA PHE A 429 -7.17 37.93 -34.78
C PHE A 429 -8.66 37.75 -35.15
N LEU A 430 -9.24 38.63 -35.97
CA LEU A 430 -10.58 38.45 -36.55
C LEU A 430 -10.67 37.27 -37.53
N LYS A 431 -9.55 36.67 -37.96
CA LYS A 431 -9.53 35.41 -38.71
C LYS A 431 -9.89 34.19 -37.85
N SER A 432 -9.95 34.36 -36.53
CA SER A 432 -10.36 33.30 -35.61
C SER A 432 -11.82 32.92 -35.85
N GLU A 433 -12.10 31.62 -35.98
CA GLU A 433 -13.47 31.15 -36.22
C GLU A 433 -14.17 30.76 -34.92
N GLU A 434 -15.45 31.11 -34.78
CA GLU A 434 -16.26 30.76 -33.59
C GLU A 434 -16.27 29.24 -33.33
N LYS A 435 -16.38 28.44 -34.39
CA LYS A 435 -16.37 26.98 -34.29
C LYS A 435 -15.06 26.45 -33.68
N GLN A 436 -13.92 27.05 -34.00
CA GLN A 436 -12.62 26.66 -33.46
C GLN A 436 -12.56 26.90 -31.94
N TRP A 437 -13.15 28.00 -31.46
CA TRP A 437 -13.33 28.25 -30.02
C TRP A 437 -14.20 27.20 -29.36
N MET A 438 -15.38 26.93 -29.96
CA MET A 438 -16.33 25.96 -29.44
C MET A 438 -15.72 24.56 -29.33
N ASP A 439 -15.10 24.05 -30.40
CA ASP A 439 -14.46 22.73 -30.43
C ASP A 439 -13.35 22.63 -29.36
N THR A 440 -12.55 23.69 -29.20
CA THR A 440 -11.45 23.75 -28.23
C THR A 440 -11.97 23.69 -26.80
N PHE A 441 -12.99 24.50 -26.45
CA PHE A 441 -13.60 24.47 -25.13
C PHE A 441 -14.37 23.16 -24.86
N GLN A 442 -15.05 22.64 -25.88
CA GLN A 442 -15.77 21.38 -25.82
C GLN A 442 -14.84 20.24 -25.38
N THR A 443 -13.64 20.15 -25.97
CA THR A 443 -12.70 19.07 -25.65
C THR A 443 -11.88 19.36 -24.39
N ASN A 444 -11.32 20.58 -24.27
CA ASN A 444 -10.35 20.90 -23.24
C ASN A 444 -10.97 21.21 -21.87
N VAL A 445 -12.25 21.61 -21.83
CA VAL A 445 -12.93 22.01 -20.59
C VAL A 445 -14.12 21.10 -20.32
N MET A 446 -15.11 21.10 -21.21
CA MET A 446 -16.37 20.39 -21.00
C MET A 446 -16.18 18.87 -20.97
N GLY A 447 -15.40 18.30 -21.89
CA GLY A 447 -15.08 16.88 -21.91
C GLY A 447 -14.37 16.41 -20.63
N GLN A 448 -13.38 17.18 -20.16
CA GLN A 448 -12.64 16.84 -18.94
C GLN A 448 -13.50 16.93 -17.68
N TYR A 449 -14.43 17.89 -17.63
CA TYR A 449 -15.46 17.95 -16.58
C TYR A 449 -16.30 16.67 -16.55
N PHE A 450 -16.84 16.26 -17.70
CA PHE A 450 -17.70 15.07 -17.76
C PHE A 450 -16.94 13.78 -17.48
N MET A 451 -15.68 13.66 -17.91
CA MET A 451 -14.80 12.57 -17.51
C MET A 451 -14.65 12.51 -15.98
N ALA A 452 -14.31 13.62 -15.34
CA ALA A 452 -14.15 13.67 -13.89
C ALA A 452 -15.44 13.28 -13.14
N MET A 453 -16.60 13.79 -13.59
CA MET A 453 -17.89 13.47 -12.99
C MET A 453 -18.29 12.01 -13.19
N ALA A 454 -18.13 11.47 -14.40
CA ALA A 454 -18.53 10.10 -14.72
C ALA A 454 -17.66 9.06 -13.97
N PHE A 455 -16.38 9.37 -13.75
CA PHE A 455 -15.44 8.47 -13.08
C PHE A 455 -15.37 8.63 -11.56
N LEU A 456 -15.94 9.68 -10.98
CA LEU A 456 -15.92 9.93 -9.53
C LEU A 456 -16.37 8.70 -8.71
N PRO A 457 -17.46 7.97 -9.04
CA PRO A 457 -17.87 6.78 -8.30
C PRO A 457 -16.82 5.67 -8.33
N LEU A 458 -16.15 5.46 -9.46
CA LEU A 458 -15.08 4.46 -9.60
C LEU A 458 -13.84 4.85 -8.80
N LEU A 459 -13.48 6.14 -8.79
CA LEU A 459 -12.36 6.65 -8.00
C LEU A 459 -12.61 6.52 -6.50
N ALA A 460 -13.84 6.84 -6.06
CA ALA A 460 -14.25 6.71 -4.67
C ALA A 460 -14.17 5.24 -4.21
N LYS A 461 -14.62 4.30 -5.04
CA LYS A 461 -14.53 2.86 -4.75
C LYS A 461 -13.08 2.35 -4.76
N GLY A 462 -12.28 2.77 -5.74
CA GLY A 462 -10.87 2.35 -5.86
C GLY A 462 -10.00 2.75 -4.67
N ARG A 463 -10.37 3.80 -3.94
CA ARG A 463 -9.72 4.22 -2.69
C ARG A 463 -9.84 3.15 -1.59
N GLU A 464 -10.96 2.42 -1.53
CA GLU A 464 -11.20 1.42 -0.49
C GLU A 464 -10.34 0.16 -0.65
N VAL A 465 -9.82 -0.06 -1.87
CA VAL A 465 -9.01 -1.23 -2.23
C VAL A 465 -7.56 -1.11 -1.75
N VAL A 466 -7.04 0.12 -1.58
CA VAL A 466 -5.62 0.35 -1.27
C VAL A 466 -5.49 1.12 0.05
N PRO A 467 -5.23 0.44 1.18
CA PRO A 467 -5.11 1.07 2.48
C PRO A 467 -4.08 2.22 2.49
N GLY A 468 -4.49 3.35 3.05
CA GLY A 468 -3.65 4.54 3.20
C GLY A 468 -3.42 5.34 1.91
N TYR A 469 -4.00 4.94 0.78
CA TYR A 469 -3.94 5.70 -0.48
C TYR A 469 -5.27 6.41 -0.76
N SER A 470 -5.21 7.58 -1.40
CA SER A 470 -6.39 8.32 -1.85
C SER A 470 -6.33 8.47 -3.37
N SER A 471 -7.34 7.92 -4.05
CA SER A 471 -7.51 8.01 -5.51
C SER A 471 -7.43 9.47 -5.98
N SER A 472 -6.94 9.66 -7.21
CA SER A 472 -6.67 10.99 -7.75
C SER A 472 -7.19 11.17 -9.16
N VAL A 473 -7.65 12.38 -9.46
CA VAL A 473 -7.70 12.93 -10.81
C VAL A 473 -6.43 13.76 -11.02
N VAL A 474 -5.78 13.60 -12.16
CA VAL A 474 -4.68 14.46 -12.62
C VAL A 474 -5.05 15.09 -13.95
N ASN A 475 -5.22 16.40 -13.94
CA ASN A 475 -5.66 17.19 -15.09
C ASN A 475 -4.44 17.79 -15.80
N VAL A 476 -4.23 17.48 -17.08
CA VAL A 476 -3.13 18.05 -17.86
C VAL A 476 -3.61 19.32 -18.56
N SER A 477 -3.23 20.46 -17.98
CA SER A 477 -3.48 21.79 -18.55
C SER A 477 -2.34 22.18 -19.51
N SER A 478 -1.79 23.38 -19.40
CA SER A 478 -0.63 23.91 -20.14
C SER A 478 -0.21 25.22 -19.50
N ILE A 479 1.09 25.56 -19.51
CA ILE A 479 1.54 26.90 -19.09
C ILE A 479 0.89 28.05 -19.88
N SER A 480 0.37 27.78 -21.09
CA SER A 480 -0.39 28.77 -21.86
C SER A 480 -1.62 29.28 -21.10
N GLY A 481 -2.15 28.51 -20.14
CA GLY A 481 -3.26 28.95 -19.28
C GLY A 481 -2.84 29.94 -18.18
N GLN A 482 -1.55 30.12 -17.95
CA GLN A 482 -0.97 31.00 -16.92
C GLN A 482 -0.17 32.15 -17.51
N MET A 483 0.33 32.00 -18.73
CA MET A 483 1.04 33.05 -19.46
C MET A 483 0.10 34.18 -19.85
N LYS A 484 0.59 35.43 -19.80
CA LYS A 484 -0.15 36.65 -20.17
C LYS A 484 -0.04 36.99 -21.65
N GLY A 485 0.86 36.32 -22.39
CA GLY A 485 0.99 36.50 -23.84
C GLY A 485 -0.09 35.75 -24.61
N SER A 486 -0.17 35.97 -25.92
CA SER A 486 -1.17 35.35 -26.81
C SER A 486 -0.94 33.84 -27.06
N SER A 487 -0.04 33.18 -26.34
CA SER A 487 0.42 31.81 -26.63
C SER A 487 0.79 31.64 -28.11
N MET A 488 1.57 32.57 -28.67
CA MET A 488 1.95 32.60 -30.09
C MET A 488 0.74 32.66 -31.05
N GLY A 489 -0.24 33.49 -30.71
CA GLY A 489 -1.44 33.72 -31.53
C GLY A 489 -2.58 32.72 -31.31
N GLN A 490 -2.57 32.00 -30.18
CA GLN A 490 -3.51 30.92 -29.85
C GLN A 490 -4.39 31.27 -28.64
N PHE A 491 -5.24 32.30 -28.77
CA PHE A 491 -6.09 32.77 -27.67
C PHE A 491 -7.15 31.75 -27.24
N ALA A 492 -7.75 31.00 -28.16
CA ALA A 492 -8.78 30.01 -27.83
C ALA A 492 -8.18 28.88 -26.98
N TYR A 493 -7.03 28.36 -27.41
CA TYR A 493 -6.29 27.35 -26.66
C TYR A 493 -5.86 27.85 -25.27
N ALA A 494 -5.17 28.98 -25.19
CA ALA A 494 -4.69 29.54 -23.93
C ALA A 494 -5.83 29.78 -22.93
N THR A 495 -6.92 30.38 -23.38
CA THR A 495 -8.11 30.63 -22.55
C THR A 495 -8.75 29.32 -22.08
N SER A 496 -8.86 28.31 -22.96
CA SER A 496 -9.40 26.99 -22.57
C SER A 496 -8.57 26.31 -21.49
N LYS A 497 -7.24 26.47 -21.51
CA LYS A 497 -6.34 25.90 -20.50
C LYS A 497 -6.38 26.68 -19.19
N GLY A 498 -6.52 28.00 -19.24
CA GLY A 498 -6.83 28.83 -18.07
C GLY A 498 -8.16 28.42 -17.41
N ALA A 499 -9.20 28.25 -18.22
CA ALA A 499 -10.51 27.77 -17.76
C ALA A 499 -10.43 26.36 -17.16
N PHE A 500 -9.68 25.44 -17.78
CA PHE A 500 -9.51 24.08 -17.27
C PHE A 500 -8.72 24.03 -15.95
N THR A 501 -7.69 24.87 -15.81
CA THR A 501 -6.98 25.02 -14.53
C THR A 501 -7.90 25.54 -13.45
N HIS A 502 -8.74 26.54 -13.73
CA HIS A 502 -9.73 27.01 -12.76
C HIS A 502 -10.80 25.95 -12.43
N LEU A 503 -11.30 25.25 -13.44
CA LEU A 503 -12.21 24.12 -13.25
C LEU A 503 -11.59 23.04 -12.33
N SER A 504 -10.30 22.77 -12.47
CA SER A 504 -9.59 21.80 -11.62
C SER A 504 -9.59 22.19 -10.14
N ARG A 505 -9.50 23.49 -9.83
CA ARG A 505 -9.65 24.01 -8.46
C ARG A 505 -11.03 23.73 -7.89
N MET A 506 -12.06 23.99 -8.71
CA MET A 506 -13.45 23.71 -8.35
C MET A 506 -13.64 22.21 -8.10
N LEU A 507 -13.15 21.36 -8.99
CA LEU A 507 -13.20 19.90 -8.84
C LEU A 507 -12.50 19.43 -7.55
N GLY A 508 -11.32 19.97 -7.22
CA GLY A 508 -10.62 19.64 -5.97
C GLY A 508 -11.45 19.94 -4.72
N THR A 509 -12.18 21.08 -4.73
CA THR A 509 -13.10 21.43 -3.66
C THR A 509 -14.33 20.52 -3.65
N THR A 510 -14.93 20.27 -4.81
CA THR A 510 -16.12 19.43 -4.96
C THR A 510 -15.88 17.99 -4.54
N PHE A 511 -14.69 17.44 -4.82
CA PHE A 511 -14.37 16.03 -4.56
C PHE A 511 -13.79 15.76 -3.16
N ALA A 512 -13.57 16.80 -2.35
CA ALA A 512 -12.93 16.70 -1.04
C ALA A 512 -13.65 15.72 -0.09
N GLN A 513 -14.99 15.76 -0.04
CA GLN A 513 -15.79 14.89 0.83
C GLN A 513 -15.84 13.43 0.32
N SER A 514 -15.70 13.24 -1.00
CA SER A 514 -15.52 11.92 -1.60
C SER A 514 -14.09 11.37 -1.40
N LYS A 515 -13.19 12.16 -0.80
CA LYS A 515 -11.79 11.81 -0.53
C LYS A 515 -11.03 11.41 -1.80
N VAL A 516 -11.39 12.04 -2.91
CA VAL A 516 -10.68 11.93 -4.20
C VAL A 516 -9.91 13.23 -4.40
N ARG A 517 -8.60 13.10 -4.65
CA ARG A 517 -7.71 14.23 -4.86
C ARG A 517 -7.82 14.74 -6.29
N VAL A 518 -7.58 16.02 -6.53
CA VAL A 518 -7.51 16.58 -7.87
C VAL A 518 -6.25 17.41 -7.97
N ASN A 519 -5.33 17.07 -8.88
CA ASN A 519 -4.10 17.81 -9.11
C ASN A 519 -3.98 18.18 -10.59
N VAL A 520 -3.08 19.11 -10.91
CA VAL A 520 -2.88 19.64 -12.25
C VAL A 520 -1.41 19.53 -12.66
N ILE A 521 -1.17 19.13 -13.90
CA ILE A 521 0.13 19.29 -14.56
C ILE A 521 -0.06 20.37 -15.64
N ALA A 522 0.67 21.48 -15.54
CA ALA A 522 0.70 22.55 -16.52
C ALA A 522 2.06 22.53 -17.25
N PRO A 523 2.21 21.69 -18.28
CA PRO A 523 3.50 21.49 -18.95
C PRO A 523 3.89 22.70 -19.80
N GLY A 524 5.20 22.86 -19.99
CA GLY A 524 5.77 23.69 -21.05
C GLY A 524 5.70 23.03 -22.42
N VAL A 525 6.69 23.31 -23.27
CA VAL A 525 6.73 22.73 -24.62
C VAL A 525 7.30 21.32 -24.58
N PHE A 526 6.47 20.33 -24.96
CA PHE A 526 6.85 18.94 -25.16
C PHE A 526 6.58 18.51 -26.61
N PRO A 527 7.33 17.52 -27.14
CA PRO A 527 6.98 16.89 -28.41
C PRO A 527 5.62 16.18 -28.33
N SER A 528 4.69 16.60 -29.19
CA SER A 528 3.37 15.98 -29.32
C SER A 528 2.80 16.26 -30.71
N GLU A 529 1.75 15.53 -31.11
CA GLU A 529 1.06 15.81 -32.37
C GLU A 529 0.54 17.26 -32.41
N MET A 530 0.16 17.84 -31.26
CA MET A 530 -0.26 19.24 -31.16
C MET A 530 0.85 20.22 -31.50
N THR A 531 2.10 19.91 -31.14
CA THR A 531 3.25 20.81 -31.32
C THR A 531 4.04 20.55 -32.60
N THR A 532 3.88 19.38 -33.21
CA THR A 532 4.68 18.91 -34.37
C THR A 532 3.83 18.59 -35.59
N GLY A 533 2.50 18.57 -35.45
CA GLY A 533 1.56 18.24 -36.53
C GLY A 533 1.31 16.74 -36.72
N GLY A 534 2.09 15.86 -36.09
CA GLY A 534 1.94 14.41 -36.22
C GLY A 534 2.87 13.61 -35.31
N SER A 535 2.88 12.29 -35.51
CA SER A 535 3.78 11.36 -34.84
C SER A 535 4.30 10.32 -35.82
N ASN A 536 5.48 9.78 -35.55
CA ASN A 536 6.12 8.72 -36.33
C ASN A 536 5.50 7.34 -36.02
N ASP A 537 6.04 6.28 -36.64
CA ASP A 537 5.58 4.89 -36.45
C ASP A 537 5.71 4.37 -35.01
N GLN A 538 6.41 5.12 -34.13
CA GLN A 538 6.51 4.84 -32.71
C GLN A 538 5.47 5.59 -31.87
N ASN A 539 4.50 6.26 -32.50
CA ASN A 539 3.57 7.22 -31.86
C ASN A 539 4.28 8.37 -31.12
N LYS A 540 5.56 8.62 -31.43
CA LYS A 540 6.38 9.69 -30.86
C LYS A 540 6.42 10.87 -31.82
N SER A 541 6.49 12.06 -31.26
CA SER A 541 6.68 13.29 -32.01
C SER A 541 8.11 13.76 -31.82
N GLU A 542 8.69 14.31 -32.88
CA GLU A 542 10.04 14.85 -32.87
C GLU A 542 10.00 16.35 -33.07
N MET A 543 10.88 17.05 -32.38
CA MET A 543 10.94 18.50 -32.38
C MET A 543 12.39 18.88 -32.19
N ASP A 544 13.03 19.34 -33.26
CA ASP A 544 14.39 19.86 -33.18
C ASP A 544 14.33 21.36 -32.91
N MET A 545 14.43 21.72 -31.63
CA MET A 545 14.29 23.11 -31.19
C MET A 545 15.08 23.34 -29.90
N THR A 546 15.90 24.38 -29.92
CA THR A 546 16.38 25.07 -28.72
C THR A 546 15.25 25.92 -28.14
N SER A 547 14.88 25.69 -26.88
CA SER A 547 13.80 26.45 -26.24
C SER A 547 14.32 27.73 -25.60
N ALA A 548 13.55 28.81 -25.65
CA ALA A 548 13.85 30.06 -24.97
C ALA A 548 13.63 30.00 -23.44
N ASN A 549 13.20 28.84 -22.92
CA ASN A 549 13.11 28.64 -21.48
C ASN A 549 14.52 28.59 -20.83
N PRO A 550 14.65 28.87 -19.53
CA PRO A 550 15.91 28.80 -18.80
C PRO A 550 16.66 27.47 -18.92
N ALA A 551 15.96 26.35 -19.07
CA ALA A 551 16.58 25.05 -19.30
C ALA A 551 17.18 24.88 -20.71
N GLY A 552 16.90 25.79 -21.64
CA GLY A 552 17.40 25.77 -23.02
C GLY A 552 16.83 24.65 -23.89
N ARG A 553 15.85 23.88 -23.41
CA ARG A 553 15.38 22.64 -24.04
C ARG A 553 13.89 22.42 -23.90
N LYS A 554 13.34 21.62 -24.80
CA LYS A 554 12.00 21.03 -24.66
C LYS A 554 11.96 20.03 -23.49
N GLY A 555 10.74 19.72 -23.03
CA GLY A 555 10.52 18.63 -22.09
C GLY A 555 10.77 17.26 -22.71
N HIS A 556 11.24 16.32 -21.90
CA HIS A 556 11.44 14.92 -22.24
C HIS A 556 10.47 14.02 -21.50
N ASP A 557 10.32 12.78 -21.97
CA ASP A 557 9.54 11.74 -21.33
C ASP A 557 9.83 11.63 -19.82
N THR A 558 11.10 11.76 -19.42
CA THR A 558 11.53 11.69 -18.02
C THR A 558 11.03 12.85 -17.17
N ASP A 559 10.89 14.06 -17.72
CA ASP A 559 10.35 15.22 -16.98
C ASP A 559 8.86 15.02 -16.68
N MET A 560 8.12 14.48 -17.65
CA MET A 560 6.71 14.14 -17.48
C MET A 560 6.55 12.93 -16.54
N ALA A 561 7.39 11.90 -16.70
CA ALA A 561 7.39 10.70 -15.86
C ALA A 561 7.61 11.05 -14.38
N ALA A 562 8.63 11.87 -14.08
CA ALA A 562 8.89 12.31 -12.71
C ALA A 562 7.67 13.03 -12.11
N THR A 563 7.03 13.90 -12.89
CA THR A 563 5.87 14.66 -12.44
C THR A 563 4.66 13.77 -12.15
N ILE A 564 4.31 12.85 -13.06
CA ILE A 564 3.14 11.99 -12.86
C ILE A 564 3.38 10.96 -11.75
N LEU A 565 4.57 10.37 -11.66
CA LEU A 565 4.90 9.42 -10.59
C LEU A 565 4.84 10.10 -9.21
N MET A 566 5.24 11.37 -9.11
CA MET A 566 5.09 12.12 -7.86
C MET A 566 3.63 12.31 -7.46
N LEU A 567 2.73 12.61 -8.39
CA LEU A 567 1.31 12.86 -8.08
C LEU A 567 0.48 11.58 -7.89
N ALA A 568 0.83 10.52 -8.62
CA ALA A 568 0.14 9.24 -8.64
C ALA A 568 0.68 8.22 -7.62
N GLY A 569 1.99 8.22 -7.36
CA GLY A 569 2.61 7.31 -6.41
C GLY A 569 2.24 7.61 -4.95
N ARG A 570 2.65 6.74 -4.03
CA ARG A 570 2.34 6.87 -2.59
C ARG A 570 2.83 8.20 -2.00
N GLY A 571 3.99 8.68 -2.44
CA GLY A 571 4.55 9.98 -2.04
C GLY A 571 3.66 11.18 -2.42
N GLY A 572 2.75 10.99 -3.36
CA GLY A 572 1.81 12.00 -3.84
C GLY A 572 0.59 12.22 -2.97
N THR A 573 0.32 11.34 -2.00
CA THR A 573 -0.98 11.25 -1.31
C THR A 573 -1.34 12.51 -0.51
N PHE A 574 -0.34 13.28 -0.08
CA PHE A 574 -0.55 14.52 0.67
C PHE A 574 -0.83 15.75 -0.22
N TYR A 575 -0.70 15.63 -1.54
CA TYR A 575 -1.00 16.72 -2.46
C TYR A 575 -2.44 16.67 -2.96
N ASN A 576 -3.17 17.76 -2.76
CA ASN A 576 -4.50 18.00 -3.31
C ASN A 576 -4.56 19.45 -3.81
N GLU A 577 -5.11 19.65 -5.01
CA GLU A 577 -5.15 20.92 -5.73
C GLU A 577 -3.75 21.54 -5.92
N GLN A 578 -2.76 20.76 -6.31
CA GLN A 578 -1.45 21.31 -6.69
C GLN A 578 -1.32 21.46 -8.20
N ILE A 579 -0.67 22.54 -8.64
CA ILE A 579 -0.33 22.77 -10.05
C ILE A 579 1.18 22.59 -10.22
N MET A 580 1.57 21.55 -10.93
CA MET A 580 2.96 21.24 -11.24
C MET A 580 3.36 21.80 -12.60
N TYR A 581 4.49 22.50 -12.67
CA TYR A 581 4.98 23.18 -13.88
C TYR A 581 6.28 22.56 -14.41
N PRO A 582 6.25 21.41 -15.10
CA PRO A 582 7.42 20.90 -15.81
C PRO A 582 7.62 21.72 -17.09
N ASP A 583 8.14 22.96 -16.98
CA ASP A 583 8.20 23.93 -18.09
C ASP A 583 9.61 24.43 -18.44
N GLY A 584 10.64 23.89 -17.79
CA GLY A 584 12.02 24.32 -17.96
C GLY A 584 12.29 25.76 -17.48
N GLY A 585 11.40 26.32 -16.64
CA GLY A 585 11.46 27.69 -16.15
C GLY A 585 10.81 28.73 -17.06
N ASN A 586 10.03 28.31 -18.08
CA ASN A 586 9.46 29.26 -19.05
C ASN A 586 8.61 30.34 -18.38
N THR A 587 7.82 29.97 -17.38
CA THR A 587 6.99 30.89 -16.58
C THR A 587 7.79 31.85 -15.69
N LEU A 588 9.12 31.72 -15.60
CA LEU A 588 9.99 32.68 -14.91
C LEU A 588 10.42 33.84 -15.81
N VAL A 589 10.57 33.58 -17.12
CA VAL A 589 11.10 34.55 -18.10
C VAL A 589 10.02 35.12 -19.01
N GLN A 590 8.86 34.46 -19.07
CA GLN A 590 7.68 34.97 -19.77
C GLN A 590 6.67 35.54 -18.77
N PRO A 591 5.99 36.65 -19.09
CA PRO A 591 4.94 37.19 -18.24
C PRO A 591 3.87 36.12 -17.95
N ALA A 592 3.70 35.76 -16.69
CA ALA A 592 2.74 34.75 -16.23
C ALA A 592 2.14 35.13 -14.87
N PHE A 593 1.04 34.48 -14.48
CA PHE A 593 0.50 34.52 -13.11
C PHE A 593 0.54 33.12 -12.51
N LYS A 594 0.98 33.00 -11.25
CA LYS A 594 1.04 31.73 -10.51
C LYS A 594 -0.10 31.65 -9.52
#